data_AF-A0A537NPY6-F1
#
_entry.id   AF-A0A537NPY6-F1
#
_cell.length_a   1.000
_cell.length_b   1.000
_cell.length_c   1.000
_cell.angle_alpha   90.00
_cell.angle_beta   90.00
_cell.angle_gamma   90.00
#
_symmetry.space_group_name_H-M   'P 1'
#
loop_
_entity.id
_entity.type
_entity.pdbx_description
1 polymer ?
#
loop_
_entity_poly.entity_id
_entity_poly.type
_entity_poly.pdbx_seq_one_letter_code
_entity_poly.pdbx_strand_id
1 'polypeptide(L)'
;MPALRSITFSYRSREDRVLAAVNLGQPDAWACWLTRRLALAMLERAQKFVATTSPLAQRTAPDHRGELAAFERDAALAKTAQAMSVPAAEALKSSAAAAELIERMTISQQGEGFRLEFHGERGGEAAGLVARAELQRILRMLEAEVGKAAWVLPVAPAAQPAAPAPAVRH
;
A
#
# COMPACT_ATOMS: atom_id res chain seq x y z
N MET A 1 1.54 -20.37 -6.74
CA MET A 1 1.83 -18.94 -6.99
C MET A 1 3.20 -18.61 -6.44
N PRO A 2 4.01 -17.79 -7.12
CA PRO A 2 5.32 -17.41 -6.61
C PRO A 2 5.21 -16.50 -5.38
N ALA A 3 6.20 -16.60 -4.48
CA ALA A 3 6.38 -15.62 -3.42
C ALA A 3 6.93 -14.32 -3.99
N LEU A 4 6.49 -13.18 -3.47
CA LEU A 4 7.09 -11.89 -3.81
C LEU A 4 8.50 -11.83 -3.22
N ARG A 5 9.53 -11.72 -4.06
CA ARG A 5 10.93 -11.66 -3.60
C ARG A 5 11.29 -10.25 -3.13
N SER A 6 10.93 -9.24 -3.92
CA SER A 6 11.10 -7.85 -3.54
C SER A 6 10.12 -6.95 -4.28
N ILE A 7 9.80 -5.83 -3.65
CA ILE A 7 9.12 -4.70 -4.28
C ILE A 7 9.77 -3.42 -3.80
N THR A 8 9.85 -2.44 -4.69
CA THR A 8 10.36 -1.12 -4.35
C THR A 8 9.57 -0.01 -5.00
N PHE A 9 9.59 1.14 -4.35
CA PHE A 9 8.90 2.33 -4.77
C PHE A 9 9.89 3.48 -4.96
N SER A 10 9.67 4.31 -5.96
CA SER A 10 10.40 5.57 -6.15
C SER A 10 9.50 6.64 -6.72
N TYR A 11 9.36 7.76 -6.02
CA TYR A 11 8.65 8.92 -6.52
C TYR A 11 9.42 9.63 -7.63
N ARG A 12 8.71 10.01 -8.70
CA ARG A 12 9.20 10.86 -9.80
C ARG A 12 8.41 12.17 -9.82
N SER A 13 9.08 13.25 -9.42
CA SER A 13 8.49 14.59 -9.38
C SER A 13 8.06 15.10 -10.76
N ARG A 14 8.81 14.81 -11.82
CA ARG A 14 8.50 15.27 -13.18
C ARG A 14 7.15 14.75 -13.70
N GLU A 15 6.77 13.54 -13.31
CA GLU A 15 5.57 12.87 -13.80
C GLU A 15 4.44 12.84 -12.76
N ASP A 16 4.72 13.29 -11.53
CA ASP A 16 3.88 13.16 -10.35
C ASP A 16 3.34 11.72 -10.17
N ARG A 17 4.25 10.75 -10.22
CA ARG A 17 3.96 9.31 -10.17
C ARG A 17 4.97 8.57 -9.30
N VAL A 18 4.55 7.43 -8.76
CA VAL A 18 5.43 6.49 -8.05
C VAL A 18 5.70 5.30 -8.95
N LEU A 19 6.98 5.02 -9.22
CA LEU A 19 7.40 3.78 -9.88
C LEU A 19 7.36 2.64 -8.86
N ALA A 20 6.70 1.53 -9.18
CA ALA A 20 6.87 0.27 -8.48
C ALA A 20 7.67 -0.70 -9.35
N ALA A 21 8.72 -1.29 -8.79
CA ALA A 21 9.43 -2.41 -9.40
C ALA A 21 9.17 -3.67 -8.56
N VAL A 22 8.60 -4.70 -9.19
CA VAL A 22 8.11 -5.93 -8.58
C VAL A 22 8.96 -7.10 -9.08
N ASN A 23 9.61 -7.81 -8.16
CA ASN A 23 10.42 -8.98 -8.46
C ASN A 23 9.80 -10.23 -7.83
N LEU A 24 9.44 -11.20 -8.68
CA LEU A 24 8.87 -12.50 -8.29
C LEU A 24 9.90 -13.65 -8.32
N GLY A 25 11.19 -13.33 -8.38
CA GLY A 25 12.30 -14.29 -8.54
C GLY A 25 12.65 -14.60 -9.99
N GLN A 26 12.08 -13.85 -10.95
CA GLN A 26 12.43 -13.92 -12.37
C GLN A 26 13.58 -12.94 -12.67
N PRO A 27 14.38 -13.18 -13.74
CA PRO A 27 15.50 -12.31 -14.10
C PRO A 27 15.05 -10.88 -14.42
N ASP A 28 13.85 -10.70 -14.96
CA ASP A 28 13.27 -9.40 -15.24
C ASP A 28 12.24 -9.02 -14.17
N ALA A 29 12.49 -7.91 -13.47
CA ALA A 29 11.51 -7.30 -12.60
C ALA A 29 10.47 -6.56 -13.46
N TRP A 30 9.18 -6.84 -13.22
CA TRP A 30 8.11 -6.09 -13.85
C TRP A 30 7.95 -4.75 -13.13
N ALA A 31 7.82 -3.66 -13.88
CA ALA A 31 7.65 -2.33 -13.33
C ALA A 31 6.40 -1.65 -13.85
N CYS A 32 5.84 -0.81 -13.00
CA CYS A 32 4.59 -0.11 -13.28
C CYS A 32 4.50 1.21 -12.53
N TRP A 33 3.72 2.13 -13.09
CA TRP A 33 3.48 3.46 -12.54
C TRP A 33 2.20 3.48 -11.73
N LEU A 34 2.31 3.96 -10.49
CA LEU A 34 1.18 4.30 -9.64
C LEU A 34 0.91 5.80 -9.74
N THR A 35 -0.35 6.12 -10.07
CA THR A 35 -0.84 7.50 -9.99
C THR A 35 -1.09 7.90 -8.53
N ARG A 36 -1.11 9.20 -8.27
CA ARG A 36 -1.49 9.77 -6.96
C ARG A 36 -2.79 9.18 -6.41
N ARG A 37 -3.84 9.16 -7.25
CA ARG A 37 -5.15 8.65 -6.85
C ARG A 37 -5.09 7.18 -6.42
N LEU A 38 -4.37 6.36 -7.18
CA LEU A 38 -4.26 4.94 -6.88
C LEU A 38 -3.42 4.68 -5.63
N ALA A 39 -2.26 5.33 -5.49
CA ALA A 39 -1.39 5.17 -4.33
C ALA A 39 -2.09 5.55 -3.01
N LEU A 40 -2.80 6.68 -3.00
CA LEU A 40 -3.55 7.14 -1.83
C LEU A 40 -4.72 6.20 -1.49
N ALA A 41 -5.52 5.81 -2.48
CA ALA A 41 -6.64 4.88 -2.28
C ALA A 41 -6.15 3.51 -1.78
N MET A 42 -5.01 3.04 -2.31
CA MET A 42 -4.39 1.79 -1.91
C MET A 42 -3.93 1.84 -0.45
N LEU A 43 -3.19 2.90 -0.04
CA LEU A 43 -2.75 3.05 1.34
C LEU A 43 -3.92 3.07 2.31
N GLU A 44 -4.96 3.87 2.04
CA GLU A 44 -6.12 3.98 2.93
C GLU A 44 -6.84 2.63 3.10
N ARG A 45 -7.11 1.93 1.98
CA ARG A 45 -7.86 0.67 2.00
C ARG A 45 -7.04 -0.47 2.58
N ALA A 46 -5.77 -0.57 2.21
CA ALA A 46 -4.88 -1.64 2.66
C ALA A 46 -4.60 -1.56 4.17
N GLN A 47 -4.38 -0.36 4.71
CA GLN A 47 -4.17 -0.18 6.15
C GLN A 47 -5.39 -0.61 6.95
N LYS A 48 -6.61 -0.19 6.52
CA LYS A 48 -7.86 -0.65 7.13
C LYS A 48 -8.01 -2.16 7.03
N PHE A 49 -7.78 -2.73 5.85
CA PHE A 49 -7.91 -4.17 5.60
C PHE A 49 -6.96 -5.01 6.47
N VAL A 50 -5.68 -4.62 6.57
CA VAL A 50 -4.70 -5.31 7.41
C VAL A 50 -5.11 -5.23 8.89
N ALA A 51 -5.58 -4.07 9.35
CA ALA A 51 -6.06 -3.91 10.73
C ALA A 51 -7.26 -4.81 11.03
N THR A 52 -8.24 -4.90 10.13
CA THR A 52 -9.45 -5.72 10.33
C THR A 52 -9.21 -7.23 10.24
N THR A 53 -8.17 -7.64 9.53
CA THR A 53 -7.81 -9.06 9.34
C THR A 53 -6.83 -9.58 10.39
N SER A 54 -6.48 -8.78 11.41
CA SER A 54 -5.59 -9.24 12.49
C SER A 54 -6.34 -10.24 13.39
N PRO A 55 -5.79 -11.46 13.61
CA PRO A 55 -6.37 -12.41 14.56
C PRO A 55 -6.41 -11.88 15.99
N LEU A 56 -5.44 -11.03 16.36
CA LEU A 56 -5.42 -10.35 17.65
C LEU A 56 -6.51 -9.26 17.69
N ALA A 57 -6.65 -8.45 16.64
CA ALA A 57 -7.67 -7.41 16.59
C ALA A 57 -9.10 -7.98 16.66
N GLN A 58 -9.32 -9.18 16.12
CA GLN A 58 -10.59 -9.90 16.26
C GLN A 58 -10.92 -10.28 17.71
N ARG A 59 -9.90 -10.44 18.56
CA ARG A 59 -10.03 -10.78 20.00
C ARG A 59 -9.90 -9.58 20.93
N THR A 60 -9.58 -8.40 20.39
CA THR A 60 -9.37 -7.17 21.14
C THR A 60 -10.63 -6.30 21.12
N ALA A 61 -10.97 -5.73 22.27
CA ALA A 61 -12.06 -4.78 22.42
C ALA A 61 -11.86 -3.58 21.46
N PRO A 62 -12.94 -3.01 20.88
CA PRO A 62 -12.85 -1.96 19.85
C PRO A 62 -11.90 -0.80 20.23
N ASP A 63 -11.93 -0.38 21.49
CA ASP A 63 -11.20 0.77 22.01
C ASP A 63 -9.66 0.59 21.97
N HIS A 64 -9.17 -0.66 21.98
CA HIS A 64 -7.73 -0.97 21.98
C HIS A 64 -7.21 -1.43 20.61
N ARG A 65 -8.06 -1.50 19.58
CA ARG A 65 -7.65 -2.00 18.25
C ARG A 65 -6.66 -1.08 17.54
N GLY A 66 -6.75 0.24 17.78
CA GLY A 66 -5.83 1.22 17.20
C GLY A 66 -4.40 1.06 17.71
N GLU A 67 -4.25 0.91 19.03
CA GLU A 67 -2.95 0.68 19.69
C GLU A 67 -2.34 -0.67 19.28
N LEU A 68 -3.16 -1.72 19.23
CA LEU A 68 -2.72 -3.03 18.75
C LEU A 68 -2.25 -2.97 17.29
N ALA A 69 -2.97 -2.27 16.41
CA ALA A 69 -2.57 -2.11 15.02
C ALA A 69 -1.26 -1.31 14.87
N ALA A 70 -0.97 -0.39 15.79
CA ALA A 70 0.33 0.28 15.85
C ALA A 70 1.45 -0.68 16.29
N PHE A 71 1.21 -1.43 17.36
CA PHE A 71 2.16 -2.41 17.86
C PHE A 71 2.50 -3.50 16.82
N GLU A 72 1.50 -4.05 16.12
CA GLU A 72 1.73 -5.04 15.06
C GLU A 72 2.60 -4.47 13.93
N ARG A 73 2.37 -3.20 13.56
CA ARG A 73 3.19 -2.50 12.56
C ARG A 73 4.63 -2.36 13.02
N ASP A 74 4.86 -1.97 14.25
CA ASP A 74 6.22 -1.80 14.79
C ASP A 74 6.96 -3.15 14.90
N ALA A 75 6.25 -4.20 15.30
CA ALA A 75 6.79 -5.57 15.33
C ALA A 75 7.15 -6.09 13.92
N ALA A 76 6.33 -5.78 12.90
CA ALA A 76 6.63 -6.12 11.52
C ALA A 76 7.86 -5.38 10.98
N LEU A 77 8.04 -4.11 11.35
CA LEU A 77 9.23 -3.34 11.00
C LEU A 77 10.49 -3.99 11.58
N ALA A 78 10.48 -4.35 12.85
CA ALA A 78 11.60 -5.04 13.50
C ALA A 78 11.93 -6.37 12.79
N LYS A 79 10.92 -7.15 12.40
CA LYS A 79 11.11 -8.43 11.69
C LYS A 79 11.64 -8.27 10.27
N THR A 80 11.27 -7.19 9.59
CA THR A 80 11.58 -7.00 8.16
C THR A 80 12.79 -6.11 7.91
N ALA A 81 13.39 -5.52 8.95
CA ALA A 81 14.60 -4.70 8.85
C ALA A 81 15.80 -5.43 8.20
N GLN A 82 15.91 -6.75 8.38
CA GLN A 82 17.01 -7.54 7.79
C GLN A 82 16.85 -7.79 6.28
N ALA A 83 15.64 -7.69 5.73
CA ALA A 83 15.38 -7.92 4.30
C ALA A 83 15.59 -6.65 3.44
N MET A 84 16.41 -5.69 3.90
CA MET A 84 16.77 -4.48 3.16
C MET A 84 17.79 -4.78 2.06
N SER A 85 17.39 -5.55 1.05
CA SER A 85 18.04 -5.44 -0.25
C SER A 85 17.35 -4.30 -0.99
N VAL A 86 17.94 -3.10 -0.91
CA VAL A 86 17.61 -2.00 -1.81
C VAL A 86 17.99 -2.49 -3.21
N PRO A 87 17.04 -2.72 -4.15
CA PRO A 87 17.39 -2.95 -5.54
C PRO A 87 18.21 -1.75 -5.98
N ALA A 88 19.36 -2.02 -6.61
CA ALA A 88 20.22 -0.97 -7.12
C ALA A 88 19.36 0.02 -7.91
N ALA A 89 19.49 1.31 -7.61
CA ALA A 89 18.71 2.38 -8.23
C ALA A 89 18.73 2.29 -9.78
N GLU A 90 19.75 1.64 -10.35
CA GLU A 90 19.94 1.50 -11.78
C GLU A 90 19.05 0.40 -12.38
N ALA A 91 18.70 -0.64 -11.63
CA ALA A 91 17.66 -1.59 -12.02
C ALA A 91 16.30 -0.86 -12.11
N LEU A 92 16.02 0.05 -11.17
CA LEU A 92 14.80 0.87 -11.19
C LEU A 92 14.74 1.81 -12.39
N LYS A 93 15.88 2.43 -12.77
CA LYS A 93 15.94 3.36 -13.91
C LYS A 93 15.69 2.64 -15.24
N SER A 94 16.28 1.47 -15.44
CA SER A 94 16.06 0.68 -16.66
C SER A 94 14.61 0.18 -16.77
N SER A 95 14.00 -0.19 -15.66
CA SER A 95 12.59 -0.64 -15.65
C SER A 95 11.58 0.50 -15.84
N ALA A 96 11.94 1.75 -15.55
CA ALA A 96 11.05 2.90 -15.72
C ALA A 96 10.62 3.15 -17.17
N ALA A 97 11.51 2.91 -18.14
CA ALA A 97 11.22 3.11 -19.56
C ALA A 97 10.24 2.07 -20.12
N ALA A 98 10.25 0.87 -19.55
CA ALA A 98 9.33 -0.21 -19.91
C ALA A 98 8.06 -0.23 -19.06
N ALA A 99 7.96 0.62 -18.03
CA ALA A 99 6.85 0.60 -17.09
C ALA A 99 5.53 1.11 -17.72
N GLU A 100 4.45 0.38 -17.47
CA GLU A 100 3.08 0.76 -17.83
C GLU A 100 2.34 1.39 -16.65
N LEU A 101 1.22 2.09 -16.88
CA LEU A 101 0.36 2.48 -15.77
C LEU A 101 -0.36 1.28 -15.17
N ILE A 102 -0.46 1.27 -13.84
CA ILE A 102 -1.39 0.36 -13.18
C ILE A 102 -2.84 0.83 -13.41
N GLU A 103 -3.66 -0.12 -13.83
CA GLU A 103 -5.12 0.01 -13.84
C GLU A 103 -5.73 -0.45 -12.50
N ARG A 104 -5.25 -1.56 -11.94
CA ARG A 104 -5.84 -2.19 -10.75
C ARG A 104 -4.79 -2.79 -9.82
N MET A 105 -5.00 -2.61 -8.53
CA MET A 105 -4.30 -3.34 -7.47
C MET A 105 -5.30 -4.02 -6.55
N THR A 106 -5.02 -5.28 -6.22
CA THR A 106 -5.87 -6.09 -5.35
C THR A 106 -5.03 -6.64 -4.21
N ILE A 107 -5.56 -6.55 -2.99
CA ILE A 107 -5.07 -7.33 -1.84
C ILE A 107 -6.20 -8.27 -1.43
N SER A 108 -5.91 -9.55 -1.34
CA SER A 108 -6.80 -10.55 -0.76
C SER A 108 -6.10 -11.34 0.34
N GLN A 109 -6.85 -11.79 1.34
CA GLN A 109 -6.33 -12.71 2.35
C GLN A 109 -6.33 -14.13 1.77
N GLN A 110 -5.21 -14.84 1.94
CA GLN A 110 -5.02 -16.23 1.47
C GLN A 110 -4.37 -17.03 2.60
N GLY A 111 -5.19 -17.79 3.34
CA GLY A 111 -4.74 -18.47 4.56
C GLY A 111 -4.18 -17.47 5.59
N GLU A 112 -2.95 -17.70 6.04
CA GLU A 112 -2.23 -16.82 6.97
C GLU A 112 -1.51 -15.63 6.29
N GLY A 113 -1.48 -15.62 4.96
CA GLY A 113 -0.81 -14.61 4.15
C GLY A 113 -1.77 -13.73 3.36
N PHE A 114 -1.17 -12.90 2.50
CA PHE A 114 -1.88 -12.03 1.59
C PHE A 114 -1.41 -12.26 0.16
N ARG A 115 -2.34 -12.18 -0.78
CA ARG A 115 -2.06 -12.14 -2.21
C ARG A 115 -2.15 -10.69 -2.68
N LEU A 116 -1.05 -10.19 -3.22
CA LEU A 116 -0.98 -8.88 -3.88
C LEU A 116 -1.00 -9.11 -5.37
N GLU A 117 -1.85 -8.37 -6.06
CA GLU A 117 -1.98 -8.42 -7.52
C GLU A 117 -1.91 -7.02 -8.08
N PHE A 118 -1.23 -6.91 -9.21
CA PHE A 118 -1.04 -5.69 -9.96
C PHE A 118 -1.43 -6.00 -11.40
N HIS A 119 -2.29 -5.15 -11.97
CA HIS A 119 -2.70 -5.23 -13.38
C HIS A 119 -2.40 -3.91 -14.06
N GLY A 120 -1.61 -3.97 -15.12
CA GLY A 120 -1.22 -2.85 -15.96
C GLY A 120 -2.13 -2.66 -17.16
N GLU A 121 -2.17 -1.43 -17.68
CA GLU A 121 -3.04 -1.03 -18.79
C GLU A 121 -2.71 -1.69 -20.13
N ARG A 122 -1.48 -2.19 -20.31
CA ARG A 122 -1.01 -2.89 -21.52
C ARG A 122 -1.02 -4.41 -21.34
N GLY A 123 -1.70 -4.91 -20.29
CA GLY A 123 -1.85 -6.33 -20.00
C GLY A 123 -0.70 -6.96 -19.23
N GLY A 124 0.28 -6.18 -18.75
CA GLY A 124 1.27 -6.71 -17.83
C GLY A 124 0.67 -6.94 -16.45
N GLU A 125 1.07 -8.03 -15.80
CA GLU A 125 0.54 -8.41 -14.50
C GLU A 125 1.65 -8.94 -13.60
N ALA A 126 1.52 -8.69 -12.30
CA ALA A 126 2.33 -9.34 -11.29
C ALA A 126 1.45 -9.76 -10.12
N ALA A 127 1.66 -10.98 -9.64
CA ALA A 127 0.96 -11.50 -8.48
C ALA A 127 1.92 -12.26 -7.56
N GLY A 128 1.90 -11.94 -6.27
CA GLY A 128 2.81 -12.52 -5.28
C GLY A 128 2.12 -12.76 -3.94
N LEU A 129 2.52 -13.85 -3.28
CA LEU A 129 2.17 -14.09 -1.88
C LEU A 129 3.16 -13.37 -0.96
N VAL A 130 2.63 -12.75 0.09
CA VAL A 130 3.40 -12.08 1.15
C VAL A 130 2.83 -12.41 2.52
N ALA A 131 3.71 -12.46 3.52
CA ALA A 131 3.30 -12.51 4.92
C ALA A 131 2.74 -11.15 5.38
N ARG A 132 2.00 -11.15 6.51
CA ARG A 132 1.49 -9.92 7.13
C ARG A 132 2.58 -8.87 7.36
N ALA A 133 3.73 -9.29 7.88
CA ALA A 133 4.83 -8.38 8.18
C ALA A 133 5.40 -7.74 6.90
N GLU A 134 5.50 -8.53 5.83
CA GLU A 134 5.96 -8.06 4.52
C GLU A 134 4.95 -7.07 3.92
N LEU A 135 3.65 -7.37 3.98
CA LEU A 135 2.61 -6.43 3.52
C LEU A 135 2.69 -5.10 4.27
N GLN A 136 2.81 -5.12 5.60
CA GLN A 136 2.96 -3.89 6.37
C GLN A 136 4.21 -3.10 5.99
N ARG A 137 5.34 -3.77 5.73
CA ARG A 137 6.54 -3.12 5.21
C ARG A 137 6.30 -2.50 3.83
N ILE A 138 5.64 -3.19 2.91
CA ILE A 138 5.32 -2.68 1.57
C ILE A 138 4.48 -1.40 1.67
N LEU A 139 3.47 -1.40 2.53
CA LEU A 139 2.63 -0.21 2.76
C LEU A 139 3.44 0.96 3.33
N ARG A 140 4.39 0.70 4.23
CA ARG A 140 5.29 1.74 4.75
C ARG A 140 6.23 2.30 3.69
N MET A 141 6.76 1.46 2.82
CA MET A 141 7.62 1.92 1.71
C MET A 141 6.84 2.81 0.75
N LEU A 142 5.59 2.46 0.43
CA LEU A 142 4.71 3.31 -0.37
C LEU A 142 4.36 4.62 0.35
N GLU A 143 4.04 4.56 1.64
CA GLU A 143 3.78 5.74 2.47
C GLU A 143 4.96 6.72 2.49
N ALA A 144 6.21 6.21 2.55
CA ALA A 144 7.41 7.04 2.49
C ALA A 144 7.53 7.79 1.16
N GLU A 145 7.26 7.13 0.02
CA GLU A 145 7.29 7.79 -1.30
C GLU A 145 6.14 8.79 -1.49
N VAL A 146 4.95 8.47 -0.98
CA VAL A 146 3.79 9.39 -0.95
C VAL A 146 4.11 10.62 -0.09
N GLY A 147 4.82 10.44 1.03
CA GLY A 147 5.31 11.53 1.89
C GLY A 147 6.31 12.44 1.18
N LYS A 148 7.28 11.87 0.42
CA LYS A 148 8.21 12.64 -0.42
C LYS A 148 7.48 13.48 -1.48
N ALA A 149 6.37 12.97 -1.99
CA ALA A 149 5.53 13.66 -2.96
C ALA A 149 4.63 14.74 -2.35
N ALA A 150 4.60 14.88 -1.01
CA ALA A 150 3.67 15.74 -0.28
C ALA A 150 2.19 15.49 -0.67
N TRP A 151 1.86 14.26 -1.04
CA TRP A 151 0.49 13.90 -1.38
C TRP A 151 -0.34 13.72 -0.13
N VAL A 152 -1.29 14.63 0.07
CA VAL A 152 -2.21 14.57 1.21
C VAL A 152 -3.32 13.56 0.89
N LEU A 153 -3.61 12.66 1.84
CA LEU A 153 -4.86 11.90 1.83
C LEU A 153 -6.02 12.89 1.98
N PRO A 154 -7.08 12.80 1.16
CA PRO A 154 -8.26 13.62 1.38
C PRO A 154 -8.81 13.32 2.77
N VAL A 155 -8.71 14.30 3.68
CA VAL A 155 -9.41 14.25 4.97
C VAL A 155 -10.90 14.31 4.64
N ALA A 156 -11.65 13.28 5.02
CA ALA A 156 -13.10 13.31 4.89
C ALA A 156 -13.60 14.59 5.63
N PRO A 157 -14.36 15.48 4.97
CA PRO A 157 -14.86 16.67 5.65
C PRO A 157 -15.65 16.22 6.87
N ALA A 158 -15.29 16.75 8.05
CA ALA A 158 -16.02 16.53 9.28
C ALA A 158 -17.49 16.89 9.02
N ALA A 159 -18.41 15.96 9.34
CA ALA A 159 -19.84 16.19 9.20
C ALA A 159 -20.20 17.48 9.95
N GLN A 160 -20.58 18.52 9.21
CA GLN A 160 -21.07 19.75 9.82
C GLN A 160 -22.33 19.41 10.63
N PRO A 161 -22.41 19.81 11.91
CA PRO A 161 -23.62 19.61 12.69
C PRO A 161 -24.78 20.28 11.96
N ALA A 162 -25.85 19.51 11.73
CA ALA A 162 -27.04 19.95 11.04
C ALA A 162 -27.57 21.25 11.69
N ALA A 163 -27.82 22.26 10.86
CA ALA A 163 -28.40 23.52 11.30
C ALA A 163 -29.75 23.26 12.00
N PRO A 164 -30.03 23.91 13.14
CA PRO A 164 -31.30 23.74 13.84
C PRO A 164 -32.46 24.23 12.97
N ALA A 165 -33.52 23.43 12.92
CA ALA A 165 -34.73 23.72 12.16
C ALA A 165 -35.35 25.07 12.58
N PRO A 166 -35.92 25.85 11.64
CA PRO A 166 -36.52 27.13 11.95
C PRO A 166 -37.74 26.95 12.86
N ALA A 167 -37.76 27.69 13.97
CA ALA A 167 -38.88 27.73 14.89
C ALA A 167 -40.11 28.35 14.20
N VAL A 168 -41.17 27.56 14.04
CA VAL A 168 -42.48 28.04 13.62
C VAL A 168 -43.06 28.88 14.75
N ARG A 169 -43.26 30.19 14.52
CA ARG A 169 -44.04 31.04 15.41
C ARG A 169 -45.52 30.91 15.04
N HIS A 170 -46.34 30.53 16.03
CA HIS A 170 -47.80 30.55 15.99
C HIS A 170 -48.33 31.97 16.23
#